data_AF-A0A3C0EE54-F1
#
_entry.id   AF-A0A3C0EE54-F1
#
_cell.length_a   1.000
_cell.length_b   1.000
_cell.length_c   1.000
_cell.angle_alpha   90.00
_cell.angle_beta   90.00
_cell.angle_gamma   90.00
#
_symmetry.space_group_name_H-M   'P 1'
#
loop_
_entity.id
_entity.type
_entity.pdbx_description
1 polymer ?
#
loop_
_entity_poly.entity_id
_entity_poly.type
_entity_poly.pdbx_seq_one_letter_code
_entity_poly.pdbx_strand_id
1 'polypeptide(L)' 'MLTVEENDRLTRVGPNTPMGELMRRYWQPIAALAELDENPVKPVRLLGESLILYRDRKGTLGLIG' A
#
# COMPACT_ATOMS: atom_id res chain seq x y z
N MET A 1 -16.30 -0.65 -25.02
CA MET A 1 -15.23 0.07 -24.29
C MET A 1 -15.90 0.77 -23.12
N LEU A 2 -15.28 0.81 -21.94
CA LEU A 2 -15.87 1.49 -20.77
C LEU A 2 -15.99 3.01 -21.03
N THR A 3 -16.99 3.63 -20.43
CA THR A 3 -17.08 5.09 -20.34
C THR A 3 -15.97 5.64 -19.43
N VAL A 4 -15.68 6.93 -19.53
CA VAL A 4 -14.70 7.61 -18.66
C VAL A 4 -15.10 7.46 -17.18
N GLU A 5 -16.40 7.63 -16.88
CA GLU A 5 -16.93 7.52 -15.53
C GLU A 5 -16.80 6.09 -14.96
N GLU A 6 -17.10 5.08 -15.76
CA GLU A 6 -16.90 3.68 -15.37
C GLU A 6 -15.42 3.36 -15.11
N ASN A 7 -14.53 3.86 -15.97
CA ASN A 7 -13.09 3.67 -15.79
C ASN A 7 -12.59 4.34 -14.52
N ASP A 8 -12.98 5.58 -14.24
CA ASP A 8 -12.59 6.27 -13.01
C ASP A 8 -13.13 5.55 -11.77
N ARG A 9 -14.38 5.07 -11.79
CA ARG A 9 -14.96 4.30 -10.69
C ARG A 9 -14.17 3.03 -10.37
N LEU A 10 -13.65 2.35 -11.40
CA LEU A 10 -12.97 1.05 -11.26
C LEU A 10 -11.45 1.14 -11.05
N THR A 11 -10.80 2.26 -11.38
CA THR A 11 -9.34 2.35 -11.40
C THR A 11 -8.75 3.30 -10.36
N ARG A 12 -9.55 4.20 -9.78
CA ARG A 12 -9.09 5.07 -8.69
C ARG A 12 -9.08 4.28 -7.37
N VAL A 13 -7.92 4.19 -6.74
CA VAL A 13 -7.68 3.38 -5.52
C VAL A 13 -7.24 4.21 -4.32
N GLY A 14 -7.31 5.55 -4.43
CA GLY A 14 -6.99 6.46 -3.34
C GLY A 14 -8.04 6.49 -2.23
N PRO A 15 -7.83 7.27 -1.15
CA PRO A 15 -8.82 7.48 -0.10
C PRO A 15 -10.17 7.92 -0.66
N ASN A 16 -11.28 7.45 -0.06
CA ASN A 16 -12.65 7.78 -0.45
C ASN A 16 -13.08 7.36 -1.86
N THR A 17 -12.31 6.49 -2.53
CA THR A 17 -12.69 5.93 -3.83
C THR A 17 -13.32 4.55 -3.66
N PRO A 18 -14.32 4.16 -4.48
CA PRO A 18 -14.98 2.86 -4.33
C PRO A 18 -13.99 1.68 -4.33
N MET A 19 -12.99 1.73 -5.21
CA MET A 19 -11.98 0.67 -5.29
C MET A 19 -10.89 0.80 -4.23
N GLY A 20 -10.58 2.00 -3.76
CA GLY A 20 -9.72 2.19 -2.58
C GLY A 20 -10.33 1.54 -1.33
N GLU A 21 -11.61 1.79 -1.07
CA GLU A 21 -12.36 1.18 0.04
C GLU A 21 -12.49 -0.34 -0.09
N LEU A 22 -12.64 -0.84 -1.32
CA LEU A 22 -12.66 -2.27 -1.58
C LEU A 22 -11.30 -2.91 -1.30
N MET A 23 -10.22 -2.36 -1.85
CA MET A 23 -8.87 -2.95 -1.75
C MET A 23 -8.34 -3.00 -0.31
N ARG A 24 -8.73 -2.05 0.56
CA ARG A 24 -8.36 -2.05 1.99
C ARG A 24 -8.95 -3.19 2.81
N ARG A 25 -9.94 -3.91 2.25
CA ARG A 25 -10.50 -5.12 2.86
C ARG A 25 -9.65 -6.36 2.60
N TYR A 26 -8.58 -6.24 1.81
CA TYR A 26 -7.71 -7.34 1.41
C TYR A 26 -6.24 -7.06 1.75
N TRP A 27 -5.52 -8.12 2.07
CA TRP A 27 -4.07 -8.07 2.26
C TRP A 27 -3.35 -7.70 0.96
N GLN A 28 -2.40 -6.77 1.06
CA GLN A 28 -1.56 -6.34 -0.05
C GLN A 28 -0.10 -6.72 0.24
N PRO A 29 0.57 -7.51 -0.63
CA PRO A 29 2.00 -7.68 -0.55
C PRO A 29 2.70 -6.40 -1.03
N ILE A 30 3.58 -5.81 -0.20
CA ILE A 30 4.18 -4.50 -0.49
C ILE A 30 5.71 -4.48 -0.55
N ALA A 31 6.38 -5.52 -0.05
CA ALA A 31 7.83 -5.70 -0.11
C ALA A 31 8.21 -7.14 0.22
N ALA A 32 9.40 -7.56 -0.20
CA ALA A 32 10.04 -8.79 0.26
C ALA A 32 10.85 -8.55 1.54
N LEU A 33 10.94 -9.56 2.40
CA LEU A 33 11.68 -9.46 3.67
C LEU A 33 13.17 -9.13 3.48
N ALA A 34 13.78 -9.68 2.43
CA ALA A 34 15.20 -9.46 2.10
C ALA A 34 15.53 -7.98 1.86
N GLU A 35 14.56 -7.19 1.40
CA GLU A 35 14.75 -5.75 1.19
C GLU A 35 14.97 -4.98 2.50
N LEU A 36 14.55 -5.55 3.63
CA LEU A 36 14.70 -4.96 4.96
C LEU A 36 15.94 -5.49 5.72
N ASP A 37 16.69 -6.42 5.14
CA ASP A 37 17.90 -6.96 5.77
C ASP A 37 19.06 -5.95 5.69
N GLU A 38 19.23 -5.29 4.55
CA GLU A 38 20.23 -4.23 4.36
C GLU A 38 19.73 -2.86 4.86
N ASN A 39 18.48 -2.52 4.55
CA ASN A 39 17.85 -1.25 4.94
C ASN A 39 16.56 -1.52 5.72
N PRO A 40 16.59 -1.49 7.06
CA PRO A 40 15.45 -1.86 7.90
C PRO A 40 14.32 -0.82 7.86
N VAL A 41 14.43 0.28 7.11
CA VAL A 41 13.42 1.30 6.93
C VAL A 41 13.27 1.59 5.45
N LYS A 42 12.04 1.49 4.92
CA LYS A 42 11.73 1.65 3.51
C LYS A 42 10.48 2.50 3.31
N PRO A 43 10.55 3.62 2.56
CA PRO A 43 9.36 4.35 2.16
C PRO A 43 8.57 3.54 1.13
N VAL A 44 7.25 3.46 1.30
CA VAL A 44 6.34 2.78 0.37
C VAL A 44 5.15 3.68 0.06
N ARG A 45 4.60 3.55 -1.15
CA ARG A 45 3.34 4.22 -1.52
C ARG A 45 2.30 3.15 -1.84
N LEU A 46 1.23 3.12 -1.06
CA LEU A 46 0.18 2.11 -1.15
C LEU A 46 -1.18 2.78 -1.14
N LEU A 47 -2.04 2.45 -2.12
CA LEU A 47 -3.42 2.96 -2.20
C LEU A 47 -3.54 4.50 -2.02
N GLY A 48 -2.58 5.24 -2.60
CA GLY A 48 -2.53 6.71 -2.55
C GLY A 48 -1.88 7.31 -1.30
N GLU A 49 -1.46 6.50 -0.33
CA GLU A 49 -0.83 6.96 0.92
C GLU A 49 0.67 6.71 0.90
N SER A 50 1.44 7.64 1.48
CA SER A 50 2.87 7.48 1.70
C SER A 50 3.09 6.95 3.11
N LEU A 51 3.72 5.78 3.22
CA LEU A 51 3.92 5.05 4.47
C LEU A 51 5.40 4.70 4.63
N ILE A 52 5.79 4.36 5.86
CA ILE A 52 7.10 3.82 6.21
C ILE A 52 6.94 2.38 6.68
N LEU A 53 7.48 1.45 5.90
CA LEU A 53 7.70 0.07 6.28
C LEU A 53 9.01 -0.02 7.05
N TYR A 54 9.02 -0.72 8.19
CA TYR A 54 10.25 -0.92 8.96
C TYR A 54 10.35 -2.30 9.59
N ARG A 55 11.58 -2.67 9.94
CA ARG A 55 11.91 -3.76 10.86
C ARG A 55 12.62 -3.14 12.07
N ASP A 56 12.05 -3.33 13.26
CA ASP A 56 12.64 -2.79 14.49
C ASP A 56 13.88 -3.59 14.95
N ARG A 57 14.55 -3.13 16.02
CA ARG A 57 15.73 -3.79 16.58
C ARG A 57 15.45 -5.17 17.20
N LYS A 58 14.17 -5.51 17.45
CA LYS A 58 13.74 -6.83 17.93
C LYS A 58 13.35 -7.76 16.76
N GLY A 59 13.41 -7.28 15.51
CA GLY A 59 13.02 -8.01 14.32
C GLY A 59 11.53 -7.90 13.96
N THR A 60 10.75 -7.09 14.68
CA THR A 60 9.33 -6.90 14.42
C THR A 60 9.11 -6.06 13.18
N LEU A 61 8.22 -6.49 12.29
CA LEU A 61 7.80 -5.69 11.14
C LEU A 61 6.68 -4.73 11.53
N GLY A 62 6.75 -3.50 11.02
CA GLY A 62 5.72 -2.50 11.23
C GLY A 62 5.53 -1.61 10.01
N LEU A 63 4.36 -0.98 9.95
CA LEU A 63 3.98 -0.03 8.91
C LEU A 63 3.32 1.16 9.60
N ILE A 64 3.78 2.37 9.30
CA ILE A 64 3.29 3.62 9.90
C ILE A 64 3.16 4.72 8.84
N GLY A 65 2.19 5.62 9.01
CA GLY A 65 1.95 6.80 8.18
C GLY A 65 1.25 7.89 8.96
#